data_AF-A0A821YDY0-F1
#
_entry.id   AF-A0A821YDY0-F1
#
_cell.length_a   1.000
_cell.length_b   1.000
_cell.length_c   1.000
_cell.angle_alpha   90.00
_cell.angle_beta   90.00
_cell.angle_gamma   90.00
#
_symmetry.space_group_name_H-M   'P 1'
#
loop_
_entity.id
_entity.type
_entity.pdbx_description
1 polymer ?
#
loop_
_entity_poly.entity_id
_entity_poly.type
_entity_poly.pdbx_seq_one_letter_code
_entity_poly.pdbx_strand_id
1 'polypeptide(L)'
;MIPWDIPTSDEELPRLTHIYRNQHFLVWLAAMDLESKDIYILRTVEWKKLIEISVDPKRQRGRRSKLISDPSPEQPMICDENLPIPTCALYPPT
;
A
#
# COMPACT_ATOMS: atom_id res chain seq x y z
N MET A 1 1.62 21.04 -0.47
CA MET A 1 0.58 21.04 -1.52
C MET A 1 0.95 19.92 -2.47
N ILE A 2 0.19 18.83 -2.55
CA ILE A 2 0.40 17.81 -3.58
C ILE A 2 -0.77 17.99 -4.55
N PRO A 3 -0.56 18.67 -5.69
CA PRO A 3 -1.57 18.74 -6.71
C PRO A 3 -1.56 17.37 -7.40
N TRP A 4 -2.57 16.54 -7.15
CA TRP A 4 -2.83 15.36 -7.99
C TRP A 4 -3.47 15.78 -9.31
N ASP A 5 -2.99 16.89 -9.87
CA ASP A 5 -3.51 17.44 -11.10
C ASP A 5 -2.93 16.67 -12.28
N ILE A 6 -3.75 16.47 -13.30
CA ILE A 6 -3.28 15.98 -14.58
C ILE A 6 -2.56 17.18 -15.19
N PRO A 7 -1.27 17.11 -15.56
CA PRO A 7 -0.44 18.28 -15.87
C PRO A 7 -0.81 19.01 -17.19
N THR A 8 -2.05 18.85 -17.68
CA THR A 8 -2.58 19.41 -18.93
C THR A 8 -3.92 20.14 -18.76
N SER A 9 -4.38 20.39 -17.53
CA SER A 9 -5.69 21.01 -17.24
C SER A 9 -5.51 22.44 -16.70
N ASP A 10 -5.99 23.46 -17.43
CA ASP A 10 -5.98 24.89 -17.01
C ASP A 10 -6.92 25.21 -15.82
N GLU A 11 -7.60 24.21 -15.25
CA GLU A 11 -8.58 24.39 -14.18
C GLU A 11 -8.05 23.89 -12.82
N GLU A 12 -7.87 24.82 -11.87
CA GLU A 12 -7.52 24.54 -10.46
C GLU A 12 -8.67 23.92 -9.62
N LEU A 13 -9.53 23.10 -10.23
CA LEU A 13 -10.67 22.50 -9.53
C LEU A 13 -10.28 21.16 -8.89
N PRO A 14 -10.49 20.95 -7.57
CA PRO A 14 -10.23 19.67 -6.92
C PRO A 14 -11.23 18.60 -7.39
N ARG A 15 -10.74 17.62 -8.17
CA ARG A 15 -11.56 16.55 -8.77
C ARG A 15 -11.61 15.24 -7.97
N LEU A 16 -10.75 15.08 -6.96
CA LEU A 16 -10.71 13.84 -6.17
C LEU A 16 -11.95 13.73 -5.27
N THR A 17 -12.81 12.77 -5.58
CA THR A 17 -14.06 12.50 -4.83
C THR A 17 -14.03 11.18 -4.07
N HIS A 18 -13.16 10.26 -4.49
CA HIS A 18 -13.13 8.91 -3.95
C HIS A 18 -11.74 8.28 -4.10
N ILE A 19 -11.29 7.58 -3.07
CA ILE A 19 -10.08 6.76 -3.09
C ILE A 19 -10.51 5.35 -2.71
N TYR A 20 -10.28 4.40 -3.59
CA TYR A 20 -10.46 2.98 -3.32
C TYR A 20 -9.14 2.26 -3.55
N ARG A 21 -8.63 1.58 -2.53
CA ARG A 21 -7.37 0.84 -2.57
C ARG A 21 -7.56 -0.49 -1.88
N ASN A 22 -7.62 -1.56 -2.66
CA ASN A 22 -7.46 -2.92 -2.17
C ASN A 22 -6.01 -3.34 -2.41
N GLN A 23 -5.22 -3.41 -1.35
CA GLN A 23 -3.80 -3.75 -1.42
C GLN A 23 -3.53 -5.07 -0.72
N HIS A 24 -2.68 -5.87 -1.35
CA HIS A 24 -2.19 -7.13 -0.81
C HIS A 24 -0.68 -7.02 -0.67
N PHE A 25 -0.19 -7.25 0.54
CA PHE A 25 1.21 -7.20 0.90
C PHE A 25 1.68 -8.60 1.30
N LEU A 26 2.86 -8.96 0.80
CA LEU A 26 3.63 -10.09 1.29
C LEU A 26 4.87 -9.55 1.99
N VAL A 27 5.14 -10.07 3.17
CA VAL A 27 6.28 -9.68 4.00
C VAL A 27 7.07 -10.93 4.35
N TRP A 28 8.38 -10.85 4.21
CA TRP A 28 9.29 -11.96 4.52
C TRP A 28 10.18 -11.59 5.70
N LEU A 29 10.21 -12.45 6.70
CA LEU A 29 11.30 -12.49 7.66
C LEU A 29 12.38 -13.39 7.07
N ALA A 30 13.55 -12.82 6.76
CA ALA A 30 14.65 -13.55 6.14
C ALA A 30 15.96 -13.34 6.89
N ALA A 31 16.82 -14.35 6.85
CA ALA A 31 18.22 -14.26 7.25
C ALA A 31 19.09 -14.19 6.00
N MET A 32 20.14 -13.36 6.04
CA MET A 32 21.12 -13.27 4.96
C MET A 32 22.47 -13.71 5.49
N ASP A 33 23.10 -14.66 4.80
CA ASP A 33 24.50 -14.96 5.00
C ASP A 33 25.35 -13.83 4.39
N LEU A 34 26.23 -13.24 5.19
CA LEU A 34 27.03 -12.10 4.76
C LEU A 34 28.18 -12.47 3.82
N GLU A 35 28.67 -13.71 3.87
CA GLU A 35 29.77 -14.20 3.03
C GLU A 35 29.24 -14.63 1.66
N SER A 36 28.26 -15.53 1.62
CA SER A 36 27.66 -16.04 0.38
C SER A 36 26.63 -15.09 -0.26
N LYS A 37 26.04 -14.16 0.52
CA LYS A 37 24.88 -13.33 0.15
C LYS A 37 23.59 -14.13 -0.06
N ASP A 38 23.56 -15.39 0.38
CA ASP A 38 22.36 -16.22 0.30
C ASP A 38 21.28 -15.72 1.27
N ILE A 39 20.03 -15.72 0.80
CA ILE A 39 18.85 -15.31 1.56
C ILE A 39 18.01 -16.54 1.92
N TYR A 40 17.79 -16.74 3.21
CA TYR A 40 17.00 -17.82 3.76
C TYR A 40 15.69 -17.27 4.34
N ILE A 41 14.55 -17.75 3.85
CA ILE A 41 13.24 -17.31 4.33
C ILE A 41 12.90 -18.06 5.61
N LEU A 42 12.68 -17.33 6.70
CA LEU A 42 12.30 -17.87 8.00
C LEU A 42 10.78 -17.93 8.14
N ARG A 43 10.09 -16.85 7.75
CA ARG A 43 8.62 -16.75 7.76
C ARG A 43 8.10 -15.86 6.63
N THR A 44 6.94 -16.21 6.11
CA THR A 44 6.13 -15.34 5.26
C THR A 44 4.87 -14.91 6.00
N VAL A 45 4.53 -13.63 5.87
CA VAL A 45 3.31 -13.02 6.41
C VAL A 45 2.54 -12.37 5.27
N GLU A 46 1.26 -12.70 5.15
CA GLU A 46 0.32 -12.11 4.21
C GLU A 46 -0.53 -11.05 4.92
N TRP A 47 -0.71 -9.90 4.28
CA TRP A 47 -1.57 -8.84 4.79
C TRP A 47 -2.40 -8.20 3.68
N LYS A 48 -3.72 -8.31 3.81
CA LYS A 48 -4.68 -7.63 2.94
C LYS A 48 -5.21 -6.38 3.62
N LYS A 49 -5.19 -5.27 2.90
CA LYS A 49 -5.65 -3.97 3.38
C LYS A 49 -6.56 -3.31 2.37
N LEU A 50 -7.80 -3.10 2.78
CA LEU A 50 -8.76 -2.27 2.06
C LEU A 50 -8.79 -0.87 2.68
N ILE A 51 -8.58 0.15 1.86
CA ILE A 51 -8.75 1.56 2.22
C ILE A 51 -9.74 2.17 1.26
N GLU A 52 -10.85 2.65 1.79
CA GLU A 52 -11.86 3.37 1.04
C GLU A 52 -12.10 4.72 1.72
N ILE A 53 -11.90 5.81 0.98
CA ILE A 53 -12.02 7.17 1.50
C ILE A 53 -12.93 7.95 0.55
N SER A 54 -14.03 8.45 1.08
CA SER A 54 -14.82 9.47 0.39
C SER A 54 -14.18 10.84 0.60
N VAL A 55 -14.15 11.66 -0.45
CA VAL A 55 -13.61 13.02 -0.42
C VAL A 55 -14.68 13.98 -0.94
N ASP A 56 -15.06 14.96 -0.11
CA ASP A 56 -15.93 16.05 -0.49
C ASP A 56 -15.07 17.31 -0.76
N PRO A 57 -14.82 17.69 -2.02
CA PRO A 57 -13.99 18.84 -2.36
C PRO A 57 -14.59 20.18 -1.89
N LYS A 58 -15.90 20.24 -1.65
CA LYS A 58 -16.62 21.45 -1.22
C LYS A 58 -16.48 21.72 0.28
N ARG A 59 -16.07 20.73 1.07
CA ARG A 59 -15.85 20.91 2.52
C ARG A 59 -14.59 21.71 2.83
N GLN A 60 -14.53 22.25 4.04
CA GLN A 60 -13.35 22.94 4.55
C GLN A 60 -12.14 21.98 4.63
N ARG A 61 -10.93 22.54 4.46
CA ARG A 61 -9.67 21.81 4.60
C ARG A 61 -9.62 21.13 5.99
N GLY A 62 -9.13 19.90 6.03
CA GLY A 62 -9.13 19.07 7.26
C GLY A 62 -10.45 18.32 7.53
N ARG A 63 -11.53 18.58 6.79
CA ARG A 63 -12.83 17.89 6.95
C ARG A 63 -13.38 17.30 5.63
N ARG A 64 -12.53 17.24 4.60
CA ARG A 64 -12.91 16.78 3.26
C ARG A 64 -13.00 15.27 3.16
N SER A 65 -12.15 14.54 3.88
CA SER A 65 -12.08 13.08 3.80
C SER A 65 -12.87 12.41 4.92
N LYS A 66 -13.47 11.27 4.59
CA LYS A 66 -14.06 10.33 5.55
C LYS A 66 -13.68 8.91 5.14
N LEU A 67 -13.12 8.16 6.09
CA LEU A 67 -12.86 6.72 5.92
C LEU A 67 -14.20 5.98 5.84
N ILE A 68 -14.38 5.21 4.78
CA ILE A 68 -15.56 4.38 4.50
C ILE A 68 -15.26 2.90 4.75
N SER A 69 -14.03 2.46 4.47
CA SER A 69 -13.60 1.07 4.68
C SER A 69 -13.65 0.66 6.15
N ASP A 70 -13.64 -0.65 6.38
CA ASP A 70 -13.80 -1.27 7.69
C ASP A 70 -12.93 -0.60 8.78
N PRO A 71 -13.52 -0.18 9.92
CA PRO A 71 -12.76 0.31 11.06
C PRO A 71 -11.87 -0.76 11.71
N SER A 72 -12.15 -2.05 11.48
CA SER A 72 -11.36 -3.18 11.98
C SER A 72 -10.55 -3.82 10.85
N PRO A 73 -9.35 -3.31 10.53
CA PRO A 73 -8.52 -3.90 9.49
C PRO A 73 -8.16 -5.35 9.83
N GLU A 74 -8.18 -6.21 8.81
CA GLU A 74 -7.72 -7.60 8.91
C GLU A 74 -6.29 -7.63 9.47
N GLN A 75 -6.07 -8.50 10.46
CA GLN A 75 -4.74 -8.71 11.01
C GLN A 75 -3.87 -9.49 10.01
N PRO A 76 -2.56 -9.21 9.95
CA PRO A 76 -1.64 -10.01 9.16
C PRO A 76 -1.69 -11.48 9.58
N MET A 77 -1.62 -12.38 8.60
CA MET A 77 -1.63 -13.81 8.82
C MET A 77 -0.26 -14.41 8.49
N ILE A 78 0.26 -15.24 9.39
CA ILE A 78 1.47 -16.03 9.10
C ILE A 78 1.07 -17.13 8.14
N CYS A 79 1.77 -17.22 7.01
CA CYS A 79 1.53 -18.28 6.04
C CYS A 79 2.00 -19.62 6.59
N ASP A 80 1.27 -20.70 6.28
CA ASP A 80 1.65 -22.06 6.67
C ASP A 80 2.99 -22.47 6.05
N GLU A 81 3.24 -22.01 4.82
CA GLU A 81 4.46 -22.23 4.05
C GLU A 81 5.14 -20.92 3.67
N ASN A 82 6.45 -20.96 3.50
CA ASN A 82 7.23 -19.82 3.04
C ASN A 82 7.08 -19.63 1.53
N LEU A 83 6.60 -18.46 1.12
CA LEU A 83 6.50 -18.10 -0.29
C LEU A 83 7.85 -17.54 -0.79
N PRO A 84 8.23 -17.77 -2.06
CA PRO A 84 9.47 -17.20 -2.60
C PRO A 84 9.42 -15.67 -2.65
N ILE A 85 10.57 -15.02 -2.43
CA ILE A 85 10.69 -13.56 -2.57
C ILE A 85 10.78 -13.22 -4.07
N PRO A 86 9.91 -12.37 -4.61
CA PRO A 86 9.99 -11.95 -6.01
C PRO A 86 11.20 -11.04 -6.23
N THR A 87 11.77 -11.06 -7.44
CA THR A 87 12.95 -10.25 -7.79
C THR A 87 12.70 -8.75 -7.63
N CYS A 88 11.48 -8.27 -7.87
CA CYS A 88 11.10 -6.87 -7.68
C CYS A 88 11.13 -6.42 -6.20
N ALA A 89 11.13 -7.35 -5.25
CA ALA A 89 11.31 -7.05 -3.83
C ALA A 89 12.79 -7.03 -3.41
N LEU A 90 13.67 -7.63 -4.22
CA LEU A 90 15.10 -7.70 -3.94
C LEU A 90 15.90 -6.60 -4.63
N TYR A 91 15.44 -6.12 -5.79
CA TYR A 91 16.17 -5.20 -6.63
C TYR A 91 15.32 -3.95 -6.94
N PRO A 92 15.96 -2.77 -7.03
CA PRO A 92 15.27 -1.57 -7.48
C PRO A 92 14.76 -1.74 -8.91
N PRO A 93 13.67 -1.05 -9.29
CA PRO A 93 13.19 -1.06 -10.68
C PRO A 93 14.27 -0.54 -11.63
N THR A 94 14.50 -1.28 -12.72
CA THR A 94 15.36 -0.90 -13.84
C THR A 94 14.72 0.13 -14.76
#